data_AF-A0A0G0TQR8-F1
#
_entry.id   AF-A0A0G0TQR8-F1
#
_cell.length_a   1.000
_cell.length_b   1.000
_cell.length_c   1.000
_cell.angle_alpha   90.00
_cell.angle_beta   90.00
_cell.angle_gamma   90.00
#
_symmetry.space_group_name_H-M   'P 1'
#
loop_
_entity.id
_entity.type
_entity.pdbx_description
1 polymer ?
#
loop_
_entity_poly.entity_id
_entity_poly.type
_entity_poly.pdbx_seq_one_letter_code
_entity_poly.pdbx_strand_id
1 'polypeptide(L)'
;DVGFFVLNKSVLKYAPDYNFNFEKEILPKLVAKKELAGYLTDHRYYSIGSPDRLSLTAEFLSGKKVILLDRDGVINKKASKADYVKTWGEFEFLPGSVEAIKLLTDGGYEIYIITNQPGIARGMMTREALDEINGKMKEELAKNGAEIRGIYQCLHGWDEGCDCRKPKPGLLYETAFEHNFDVTKAIFIGDDERDLQAGEAAGCRTILLAPGQTLLDVAKSLVRA
;
A
#
# COMPACT_ATOMS: atom_id res chain seq x y z
N ASP A 1 -3.17 -19.48 6.64
CA ASP A 1 -4.58 -19.63 6.29
C ASP A 1 -5.25 -18.94 7.41
N VAL A 2 -6.01 -17.93 7.09
CA VAL A 2 -7.41 -18.27 7.23
C VAL A 2 -8.03 -18.16 5.84
N GLY A 3 -7.52 -18.94 4.89
CA GLY A 3 -8.31 -19.36 3.74
C GLY A 3 -9.33 -20.35 4.28
N PHE A 4 -10.58 -19.93 4.43
CA PHE A 4 -11.66 -20.86 4.72
C PHE A 4 -12.19 -21.38 3.40
N PHE A 5 -12.10 -22.68 3.16
CA PHE A 5 -12.87 -23.28 2.10
C PHE A 5 -14.33 -23.35 2.55
N VAL A 6 -15.22 -22.66 1.84
CA VAL A 6 -16.66 -22.91 1.96
C VAL A 6 -16.98 -24.12 1.09
N LEU A 7 -17.02 -25.30 1.70
CA LEU A 7 -17.21 -26.57 1.00
C LEU A 7 -18.56 -27.16 1.32
N ASN A 8 -19.16 -27.82 0.34
CA ASN A 8 -20.19 -28.79 0.64
C ASN A 8 -19.54 -30.03 1.30
N LYS A 9 -20.08 -30.48 2.43
CA LYS A 9 -19.53 -31.63 3.20
C LYS A 9 -19.33 -32.89 2.35
N SER A 10 -20.11 -33.06 1.27
CA SER A 10 -19.97 -34.19 0.33
C SER A 10 -18.60 -34.29 -0.36
N VAL A 11 -17.80 -33.21 -0.40
CA VAL A 11 -16.44 -33.19 -0.93
C VAL A 11 -15.49 -34.09 -0.11
N LEU A 12 -15.76 -34.26 1.18
CA LEU A 12 -14.91 -35.06 2.08
C LEU A 12 -14.93 -36.56 1.75
N LYS A 13 -15.85 -37.04 0.91
CA LYS A 13 -15.85 -38.43 0.42
C LYS A 13 -14.61 -38.79 -0.41
N TYR A 14 -13.85 -37.79 -0.86
CA TYR A 14 -12.61 -37.97 -1.60
C TYR A 14 -11.35 -37.91 -0.71
N ALA A 15 -11.52 -37.63 0.59
CA ALA A 15 -10.41 -37.53 1.54
C ALA A 15 -9.89 -38.92 1.93
N PRO A 16 -8.57 -39.14 1.93
CA PRO A 16 -7.97 -40.37 2.43
C PRO A 16 -7.90 -40.39 3.97
N ASP A 17 -7.65 -41.57 4.54
CA ASP A 17 -7.57 -41.81 5.99
C ASP A 17 -6.20 -41.45 6.62
N TYR A 18 -5.38 -40.65 5.95
CA TYR A 18 -4.05 -40.21 6.41
C TYR A 18 -3.89 -38.70 6.22
N ASN A 19 -2.88 -38.08 6.81
CA ASN A 19 -2.63 -36.64 6.63
C ASN A 19 -2.23 -36.32 5.18
N PHE A 20 -2.99 -35.44 4.54
CA PHE A 20 -2.82 -35.11 3.12
C PHE A 20 -2.89 -33.60 2.86
N ASN A 21 -2.39 -33.16 1.71
CA ASN A 21 -2.57 -31.79 1.25
C ASN A 21 -3.91 -31.68 0.49
N PHE A 22 -4.84 -30.92 1.04
CA PHE A 22 -6.19 -30.78 0.48
C PHE A 22 -6.18 -30.25 -0.96
N GLU A 23 -5.32 -29.26 -1.25
CA GLU A 23 -5.22 -28.64 -2.57
C GLU A 23 -4.71 -29.63 -3.63
N LYS A 24 -3.77 -30.51 -3.26
CA LYS A 24 -3.19 -31.49 -4.20
C LYS A 24 -4.08 -32.70 -4.44
N GLU A 25 -4.82 -33.15 -3.43
CA GLU A 25 -5.58 -34.41 -3.51
C GLU A 25 -7.06 -34.23 -3.91
N ILE A 26 -7.66 -33.10 -3.53
CA ILE A 26 -9.11 -32.90 -3.64
C ILE A 26 -9.45 -31.95 -4.78
N LEU A 27 -8.76 -30.82 -4.91
CA LEU A 27 -9.09 -29.83 -5.95
C LEU A 27 -8.99 -30.40 -7.37
N PRO A 28 -7.98 -31.22 -7.76
CA PRO A 28 -7.94 -31.81 -9.09
C PRO A 28 -9.15 -32.71 -9.40
N LYS A 29 -9.67 -33.44 -8.40
CA LYS A 29 -10.86 -34.27 -8.55
C LYS A 29 -12.11 -33.43 -8.77
N LEU A 30 -12.24 -32.30 -8.07
CA LEU A 30 -13.35 -31.36 -8.27
C LEU A 30 -13.27 -30.65 -9.63
N VAL A 31 -12.06 -30.26 -10.06
CA VAL A 31 -11.82 -29.67 -11.38
C VAL A 31 -12.21 -30.65 -12.49
N ALA A 32 -11.78 -31.91 -12.40
CA ALA A 32 -12.14 -32.95 -13.38
C ALA A 32 -13.66 -33.14 -13.50
N LYS A 33 -14.42 -32.88 -12.43
CA LYS A 33 -15.88 -32.99 -12.39
C LYS A 33 -16.60 -31.68 -12.67
N LYS A 34 -15.88 -30.57 -12.88
CA LYS A 34 -16.44 -29.22 -13.00
C LYS A 34 -17.30 -28.81 -11.78
N GLU A 35 -16.92 -29.29 -10.60
CA GLU A 35 -17.58 -29.00 -9.31
C GLU A 35 -16.86 -27.90 -8.52
N LEU A 36 -15.91 -27.20 -9.14
CA LEU A 36 -15.14 -26.11 -8.53
C LEU A 36 -15.46 -24.79 -9.24
N ALA A 37 -15.83 -23.77 -8.46
CA ALA A 37 -15.88 -22.38 -8.89
C ALA A 37 -14.80 -21.59 -8.14
N GLY A 38 -14.24 -20.58 -8.79
CA GLY A 38 -13.25 -19.68 -8.20
C GLY A 38 -13.64 -18.23 -8.43
N TYR A 39 -13.20 -17.37 -7.52
CA TYR A 39 -13.25 -15.93 -7.68
C TYR A 39 -11.82 -15.41 -7.79
N LEU A 40 -11.54 -14.60 -8.82
CA LEU A 40 -10.26 -13.91 -8.93
C LEU A 40 -10.31 -12.68 -8.04
N THR A 41 -9.28 -12.53 -7.21
CA THR A 41 -9.10 -11.36 -6.37
C THR A 41 -7.73 -10.75 -6.64
N ASP A 42 -7.67 -9.43 -6.63
CA ASP A 42 -6.43 -8.67 -6.75
C ASP A 42 -5.65 -8.60 -5.42
N HIS A 43 -6.23 -9.13 -4.34
CA HIS A 43 -5.58 -9.25 -3.04
C HIS A 43 -4.78 -10.56 -2.94
N ARG A 44 -3.63 -10.51 -2.26
CA ARG A 44 -2.83 -11.69 -1.93
C ARG A 44 -3.64 -12.75 -1.18
N TYR A 45 -3.55 -14.00 -1.64
CA TYR A 45 -4.09 -15.17 -0.95
C TYR A 45 -3.15 -15.62 0.19
N TYR A 46 -3.56 -15.43 1.45
CA TYR A 46 -2.80 -15.86 2.64
C TYR A 46 -3.22 -17.24 3.11
N SER A 47 -2.33 -18.22 2.97
CA SER A 47 -2.59 -19.61 3.37
C SER A 47 -1.48 -20.22 4.24
N ILE A 48 -1.80 -21.27 5.00
CA ILE A 48 -0.91 -22.07 5.87
C ILE A 48 -0.84 -23.49 5.31
N GLY A 49 -1.24 -23.69 4.04
CA GLY A 49 -1.11 -24.95 3.33
C GLY A 49 0.33 -25.39 3.12
N SER A 50 1.31 -24.56 3.47
CA SER A 50 2.73 -24.91 3.55
C SER A 50 3.46 -24.15 4.68
N PRO A 51 4.60 -24.68 5.19
CA PRO A 51 5.37 -24.06 6.29
C PRO A 51 5.91 -22.67 5.97
N ASP A 52 6.34 -22.43 4.73
CA ASP A 52 6.82 -21.12 4.27
C ASP A 52 5.71 -20.05 4.31
N ARG A 53 4.46 -20.44 4.04
CA ARG A 53 3.31 -19.52 4.08
C ARG A 53 2.75 -19.29 5.48
N LEU A 54 3.13 -20.13 6.46
CA LEU A 54 2.80 -19.92 7.88
C LEU A 54 3.39 -18.60 8.37
N SER A 55 4.69 -18.36 8.14
CA SER A 55 5.37 -17.12 8.57
C SER A 55 4.76 -15.88 7.94
N LEU A 56 4.48 -15.93 6.63
CA LEU A 56 3.85 -14.83 5.88
C LEU A 56 2.43 -14.55 6.35
N THR A 57 1.64 -15.59 6.63
CA THR A 57 0.29 -15.43 7.19
C THR A 57 0.35 -14.85 8.60
N ALA A 58 1.28 -15.31 9.42
CA ALA A 58 1.45 -14.81 10.79
C ALA A 58 1.81 -13.32 10.78
N GLU A 59 2.70 -12.90 9.88
CA GLU A 59 3.06 -11.50 9.68
C GLU A 59 1.84 -10.67 9.24
N PHE A 60 1.06 -11.15 8.27
CA PHE A 60 -0.17 -10.49 7.83
C PHE A 60 -1.20 -10.32 8.95
N LEU A 61 -1.39 -11.38 9.75
CA LEU A 61 -2.35 -11.38 10.86
C LEU A 61 -1.83 -10.66 12.11
N SER A 62 -0.57 -10.24 12.15
CA SER A 62 0.04 -9.56 13.31
C SER A 62 -0.61 -8.21 13.62
N GLY A 63 -1.38 -7.65 12.69
CA GLY A 63 -2.10 -6.39 12.90
C GLY A 63 -1.19 -5.16 12.80
N LYS A 64 -0.26 -5.16 11.84
CA LYS A 64 0.62 -4.02 11.56
C LYS A 64 -0.18 -2.72 11.46
N LYS A 65 0.28 -1.70 12.19
CA LYS A 65 -0.23 -0.33 12.05
C LYS A 65 0.44 0.27 10.82
N VAL A 66 -0.32 0.50 9.75
CA VAL A 66 0.24 1.00 8.49
C VAL A 66 -0.37 2.34 8.12
N ILE A 67 0.49 3.28 7.75
CA ILE A 67 0.11 4.55 7.13
C ILE A 67 0.70 4.62 5.73
N LEU A 68 -0.18 4.91 4.78
CA LEU A 68 0.17 5.27 3.41
C LEU A 68 0.07 6.80 3.31
N LEU A 69 1.07 7.45 2.72
CA LEU A 69 1.10 8.91 2.54
C LEU A 69 1.23 9.24 1.07
N ASP A 70 0.44 10.20 0.57
CA ASP A 70 0.87 10.91 -0.64
C ASP A 70 2.13 11.75 -0.36
N ARG A 71 2.82 12.19 -1.40
CA ARG A 71 4.04 12.99 -1.29
C ARG A 71 3.75 14.49 -1.47
N ASP A 72 3.24 14.86 -2.65
CA ASP A 72 3.15 16.24 -3.12
C ASP A 72 1.86 16.91 -2.67
N GLY A 73 1.93 17.68 -1.58
CA GLY A 73 0.78 18.28 -0.89
C GLY A 73 0.57 17.72 0.52
N VAL A 74 1.28 16.63 0.88
CA VAL A 74 1.21 15.98 2.20
C VAL A 74 2.55 16.05 2.94
N ILE A 75 3.65 15.66 2.28
CA ILE A 75 5.01 15.69 2.85
C ILE A 75 5.74 16.96 2.41
N ASN A 76 5.68 17.27 1.11
CA ASN A 76 6.28 18.46 0.52
C ASN A 76 5.24 19.35 -0.15
N LYS A 77 5.62 20.60 -0.41
CA LYS A 77 4.78 21.51 -1.20
C LYS A 77 4.55 20.95 -2.59
N LYS A 78 3.29 20.97 -3.01
CA LYS A 78 2.89 20.63 -4.38
C LYS A 78 3.39 21.71 -5.33
N ALA A 79 3.91 21.29 -6.47
CA ALA A 79 4.29 22.21 -7.54
C ALA A 79 3.07 22.98 -8.07
N SER A 80 3.31 24.10 -8.73
CA SER A 80 2.25 24.87 -9.39
C SER A 80 1.50 24.04 -10.43
N LYS A 81 0.27 24.46 -10.76
CA LYS A 81 -0.57 23.75 -11.74
C LYS A 81 0.20 23.47 -13.03
N ALA A 82 0.18 22.20 -13.45
CA ALA A 82 0.88 21.68 -14.63
C ALA A 82 2.42 21.62 -14.55
N ASP A 83 3.01 21.79 -13.36
CA ASP A 83 4.44 21.60 -13.11
C ASP A 83 4.70 20.45 -12.11
N TYR A 84 5.97 20.13 -11.90
CA TYR A 84 6.46 19.04 -11.05
C TYR A 84 7.68 19.50 -10.25
N VAL A 85 7.91 18.87 -9.09
CA VAL A 85 9.16 19.01 -8.33
C VAL A 85 10.22 18.19 -9.06
N LYS A 86 11.12 18.86 -9.78
CA LYS A 86 12.10 18.25 -10.70
C LYS A 86 13.47 18.10 -10.09
N THR A 87 13.78 18.90 -9.08
CA THR A 87 15.09 18.89 -8.39
C THR A 87 14.92 18.94 -6.88
N TRP A 88 15.95 18.53 -6.14
CA TRP A 88 15.96 18.67 -4.69
C TRP A 88 15.81 20.12 -4.21
N GLY A 89 16.34 21.10 -4.96
CA GLY A 89 16.20 22.51 -4.62
C GLY A 89 14.76 23.03 -4.70
N GLU A 90 13.88 22.35 -5.43
CA GLU A 90 12.45 22.62 -5.50
C GLU A 90 11.65 21.85 -4.42
N PHE A 91 12.27 20.87 -3.76
CA PHE A 91 11.63 20.06 -2.74
C PHE A 91 11.62 20.81 -1.41
N GLU A 92 10.45 21.29 -1.01
CA GLU A 92 10.25 21.96 0.27
C GLU A 92 9.28 21.17 1.15
N PHE A 93 9.76 20.70 2.31
CA PHE A 93 8.91 20.04 3.30
C PHE A 93 7.78 20.98 3.75
N LEU A 94 6.57 20.44 3.88
CA LEU A 94 5.46 21.17 4.50
C LEU A 94 5.71 21.34 6.01
N PRO A 95 5.26 22.46 6.61
CA PRO A 95 5.40 22.67 8.04
C PRO A 95 4.82 21.50 8.85
N GLY A 96 5.62 20.95 9.75
CA GLY A 96 5.21 19.84 10.62
C GLY A 96 5.25 18.45 9.98
N SER A 97 5.57 18.30 8.69
CA SER A 97 5.49 16.99 8.03
C SER A 97 6.54 16.01 8.54
N VAL A 98 7.76 16.48 8.79
CA VAL A 98 8.85 15.68 9.38
C VAL A 98 8.48 15.24 10.80
N GLU A 99 7.99 16.17 11.61
CA GLU A 99 7.55 15.92 12.99
C GLU A 99 6.36 14.96 13.02
N ALA A 100 5.46 15.04 12.05
CA ALA A 100 4.34 14.13 11.92
C ALA A 100 4.78 12.70 11.62
N ILE A 101 5.68 12.52 10.64
CA ILE A 101 6.21 11.20 10.28
C ILE A 101 7.00 10.63 11.46
N LYS A 102 7.79 11.45 12.16
CA LYS A 102 8.44 11.04 13.40
C LYS A 102 7.43 10.57 14.45
N LEU A 103 6.39 11.35 14.71
CA LEU A 103 5.36 11.00 15.70
C LEU A 103 4.65 9.68 15.37
N LEU A 104 4.37 9.44 14.09
CA LEU A 104 3.79 8.19 13.61
C LEU A 104 4.79 7.02 13.75
N THR A 105 6.07 7.25 13.43
CA THR A 105 7.14 6.26 13.63
C THR A 105 7.23 5.85 15.10
N ASP A 106 7.30 6.83 16.00
CA ASP A 106 7.34 6.61 17.46
C ASP A 106 6.05 5.92 17.97
N GLY A 107 4.92 6.12 17.28
CA GLY A 107 3.65 5.44 17.53
C GLY A 107 3.56 4.00 17.03
N GLY A 108 4.64 3.47 16.43
CA GLY A 108 4.73 2.10 15.91
C GLY A 108 4.07 1.90 14.54
N TYR A 109 3.86 2.98 13.79
CA TYR A 109 3.35 2.87 12.42
C TYR A 109 4.47 2.55 11.44
N GLU A 110 4.23 1.61 10.53
CA GLU A 110 5.00 1.45 9.29
C GLU A 110 4.47 2.43 8.24
N ILE A 111 5.35 3.27 7.70
CA ILE A 111 4.96 4.37 6.82
C ILE A 111 5.50 4.13 5.42
N TYR A 112 4.61 4.23 4.43
CA TYR A 112 4.93 4.08 3.00
C TYR A 112 4.43 5.28 2.20
N ILE A 113 5.20 5.70 1.22
CA ILE A 113 4.82 6.81 0.33
C ILE A 113 4.20 6.23 -0.94
N ILE A 114 3.01 6.71 -1.32
CA ILE A 114 2.27 6.34 -2.52
C ILE A 114 2.06 7.59 -3.39
N THR A 115 2.80 7.71 -4.50
CA THR A 115 2.82 8.96 -5.28
C THR A 115 2.70 8.78 -6.80
N ASN A 116 2.03 9.71 -7.46
CA ASN A 116 1.98 9.78 -8.92
C ASN A 116 3.06 10.76 -9.42
N GLN A 117 4.03 10.29 -10.20
CA GLN A 117 5.14 11.08 -10.78
C GLN A 117 5.12 11.05 -12.33
N PRO A 118 4.04 11.57 -12.98
CA PRO A 118 3.95 11.57 -14.44
C PRO A 118 4.92 12.53 -15.13
N GLY A 119 5.71 13.31 -14.38
CA GLY A 119 6.80 14.12 -14.91
C GLY A 119 7.81 13.28 -15.71
N ILE A 120 7.99 12.01 -15.34
CA ILE A 120 8.83 11.04 -16.06
C ILE A 120 8.26 10.74 -17.44
N ALA A 121 7.02 10.25 -17.54
CA ALA A 121 6.38 9.95 -18.83
C ALA A 121 6.27 11.17 -19.76
N ARG A 122 6.23 12.38 -19.19
CA ARG A 122 6.17 13.63 -19.94
C ARG A 122 7.55 14.22 -20.30
N GLY A 123 8.65 13.54 -19.95
CA GLY A 123 10.01 14.00 -20.23
C GLY A 123 10.41 15.28 -19.49
N MET A 124 9.70 15.64 -18.42
CA MET A 124 9.99 16.83 -17.61
C MET A 124 11.02 16.58 -16.50
N MET A 125 11.24 15.31 -16.15
CA MET A 125 12.30 14.90 -15.24
C MET A 125 12.80 13.51 -15.62
N THR A 126 14.02 13.17 -15.21
CA THR A 126 14.59 11.84 -15.40
C THR A 126 14.36 10.96 -14.18
N ARG A 127 14.51 9.64 -14.35
CA ARG A 127 14.37 8.69 -13.24
C ARG A 127 15.43 8.94 -12.18
N GLU A 128 16.65 9.27 -12.60
CA GLU A 128 17.78 9.57 -11.72
C GLU A 128 17.49 10.81 -10.86
N ALA A 129 16.89 11.85 -11.45
CA ALA A 129 16.50 13.05 -10.70
C ALA A 129 15.41 12.73 -9.65
N LEU A 130 14.44 11.87 -10.00
CA LEU A 130 13.42 11.42 -9.06
C LEU A 130 14.01 10.59 -7.92
N ASP A 131 14.92 9.67 -8.24
CA ASP A 131 15.62 8.83 -7.27
C ASP A 131 16.51 9.67 -6.34
N GLU A 132 17.15 10.72 -6.86
CA GLU A 132 17.91 11.69 -6.05
C GLU A 132 17.01 12.43 -5.05
N ILE A 133 15.86 12.95 -5.50
CA ILE A 133 14.88 13.60 -4.62
C ILE A 133 14.43 12.65 -3.52
N ASN A 134 14.06 11.42 -3.91
CA ASN A 134 13.60 10.40 -2.97
C ASN A 134 14.69 10.03 -1.94
N GLY A 135 15.95 9.90 -2.39
CA GLY A 135 17.10 9.60 -1.53
C GLY A 135 17.31 10.69 -0.49
N LYS A 136 17.41 11.95 -0.94
CA LYS A 136 17.60 13.10 -0.04
C LYS A 136 16.42 13.30 0.90
N MET A 137 15.19 13.11 0.43
CA MET A 137 14.00 13.14 1.30
C MET A 137 14.09 12.09 2.41
N LYS A 138 14.45 10.84 2.08
CA LYS A 138 14.63 9.78 3.08
C LYS A 138 15.75 10.10 4.06
N GLU A 139 16.87 10.65 3.59
CA GLU A 139 17.98 11.06 4.46
C GLU A 139 17.57 12.16 5.44
N GLU A 140 16.87 13.20 4.98
CA GLU A 140 16.39 14.28 5.85
C GLU A 140 15.36 13.80 6.89
N LEU A 141 14.45 12.90 6.49
CA LEU A 141 13.53 12.27 7.43
C LEU A 141 14.29 11.43 8.47
N ALA A 142 15.22 10.59 8.03
CA ALA A 142 15.99 9.72 8.92
C ALA A 142 16.85 10.49 9.94
N LYS A 143 17.43 11.64 9.55
CA LYS A 143 18.16 12.53 10.47
C LYS A 143 17.31 12.98 11.66
N ASN A 144 16.00 13.03 11.49
CA ASN A 144 15.04 13.45 12.52
C ASN A 144 14.33 12.26 13.19
N GLY A 145 14.76 11.02 12.93
CA GLY A 145 14.10 9.82 13.43
C GLY A 145 12.71 9.57 12.83
N ALA A 146 12.41 10.19 11.69
CA ALA A 146 11.23 9.92 10.89
C ALA A 146 11.56 8.82 9.87
N GLU A 147 10.92 7.66 9.97
CA GLU A 147 11.23 6.50 9.12
C GLU A 147 10.18 6.30 8.02
N ILE A 148 10.66 6.06 6.80
CA ILE A 148 9.83 5.63 5.67
C ILE A 148 10.34 4.26 5.21
N ARG A 149 9.45 3.27 5.20
CA ARG A 149 9.77 1.88 4.87
C ARG A 149 9.89 1.66 3.36
N GLY A 150 9.12 2.39 2.55
CA GLY A 150 9.14 2.27 1.09
C GLY A 150 8.51 3.48 0.39
N ILE A 151 8.86 3.66 -0.89
CA ILE A 151 8.30 4.68 -1.77
C ILE A 151 7.84 3.98 -3.05
N TYR A 152 6.54 4.06 -3.32
CA TYR A 152 5.86 3.43 -4.44
C TYR A 152 5.34 4.52 -5.36
N GLN A 153 5.69 4.42 -6.65
CA GLN A 153 5.55 5.53 -7.58
C GLN A 153 4.96 5.08 -8.90
N CYS A 154 3.89 5.76 -9.34
CA CYS A 154 3.40 5.62 -10.70
C CYS A 154 4.11 6.63 -11.60
N LEU A 155 4.90 6.15 -12.56
CA LEU A 155 5.65 7.01 -13.49
C LEU A 155 4.88 7.31 -14.79
N HIS A 156 3.74 6.66 -14.98
CA HIS A 156 2.95 6.70 -16.21
C HIS A 156 2.14 8.00 -16.38
N GLY A 157 1.94 8.37 -17.63
CA GLY A 157 0.99 9.37 -18.09
C GLY A 157 -0.47 8.94 -17.92
N TRP A 158 -1.38 9.77 -18.42
CA TRP A 158 -2.83 9.55 -18.28
C TRP A 158 -3.36 8.44 -19.20
N ASP A 159 -2.79 8.31 -20.39
CA ASP A 159 -3.33 7.45 -21.47
C ASP A 159 -2.61 6.09 -21.59
N GLU A 160 -1.72 5.76 -20.66
CA GLU A 160 -0.92 4.53 -20.72
C GLU A 160 -1.64 3.29 -20.14
N GLY A 161 -2.86 3.45 -19.63
CA GLY A 161 -3.70 2.32 -19.19
C GLY A 161 -3.22 1.57 -17.94
N CYS A 162 -2.16 2.03 -17.26
CA CYS A 162 -1.59 1.36 -16.10
C CYS A 162 -2.56 1.22 -14.92
N ASP A 163 -2.33 0.24 -14.04
CA ASP A 163 -3.16 0.01 -12.84
C ASP A 163 -2.66 0.71 -11.58
N CYS A 164 -1.45 1.27 -11.62
CA CYS A 164 -0.81 1.91 -10.47
C CYS A 164 -1.17 3.40 -10.30
N ARG A 165 -1.63 4.10 -11.35
CA ARG A 165 -1.92 5.54 -11.27
C ARG A 165 -3.17 5.82 -10.44
N LYS A 166 -3.04 6.56 -9.34
CA LYS A 166 -4.21 7.07 -8.58
C LYS A 166 -5.12 7.88 -9.52
N PRO A 167 -6.44 7.63 -9.56
CA PRO A 167 -7.27 7.03 -8.50
C PRO A 167 -7.36 5.50 -8.48
N LYS A 168 -6.61 4.77 -9.33
CA LYS A 168 -6.57 3.31 -9.20
C LYS A 168 -5.80 2.88 -7.93
N PRO A 169 -6.20 1.79 -7.27
CA PRO A 169 -5.59 1.32 -6.02
C PRO A 169 -4.31 0.50 -6.21
N GLY A 170 -3.78 0.34 -7.44
CA GLY A 170 -2.72 -0.62 -7.73
C GLY A 170 -1.48 -0.48 -6.86
N LEU A 171 -0.99 0.74 -6.60
CA LEU A 171 0.16 0.94 -5.71
C LEU A 171 -0.14 0.57 -4.25
N LEU A 172 -1.39 0.74 -3.79
CA LEU A 172 -1.78 0.38 -2.41
C LEU A 172 -1.75 -1.14 -2.26
N TYR A 173 -2.24 -1.87 -3.27
CA TYR A 173 -2.20 -3.33 -3.31
C TYR A 173 -0.77 -3.87 -3.44
N GLU A 174 0.05 -3.26 -4.30
CA GLU A 174 1.46 -3.61 -4.46
C GLU A 174 2.22 -3.45 -3.13
N THR A 175 2.04 -2.31 -2.46
CA THR A 175 2.66 -2.03 -1.15
C THR A 175 2.21 -3.04 -0.09
N ALA A 176 0.90 -3.34 -0.02
CA ALA A 176 0.35 -4.32 0.90
C ALA A 176 0.85 -5.75 0.64
N PHE A 177 0.99 -6.11 -0.64
CA PHE A 177 1.50 -7.40 -1.07
C PHE A 177 2.96 -7.59 -0.67
N GLU A 178 3.81 -6.61 -0.92
CA GLU A 178 5.25 -6.68 -0.65
C GLU A 178 5.57 -6.66 0.85
N HIS A 179 4.77 -5.93 1.64
CA HIS A 179 5.01 -5.76 3.08
C HIS A 179 4.08 -6.58 3.98
N ASN A 180 3.32 -7.50 3.42
CA ASN A 180 2.46 -8.45 4.14
C ASN A 180 1.55 -7.75 5.17
N PHE A 181 0.79 -6.74 4.76
CA PHE A 181 -0.21 -6.10 5.63
C PHE A 181 -1.60 -6.10 5.01
N ASP A 182 -2.61 -5.93 5.87
CA ASP A 182 -4.01 -5.80 5.49
C ASP A 182 -4.31 -4.36 5.10
N VAL A 183 -4.47 -4.12 3.79
CA VAL A 183 -4.72 -2.78 3.25
C VAL A 183 -6.02 -2.19 3.80
N THR A 184 -7.01 -3.02 4.16
CA THR A 184 -8.28 -2.56 4.71
C THR A 184 -8.15 -1.99 6.13
N LYS A 185 -7.04 -2.30 6.81
CA LYS A 185 -6.68 -1.75 8.13
C LYS A 185 -5.66 -0.62 8.06
N ALA A 186 -5.08 -0.38 6.88
CA ALA A 186 -4.19 0.74 6.65
C ALA A 186 -4.96 2.06 6.62
N ILE A 187 -4.25 3.15 6.88
CA ILE A 187 -4.77 4.51 6.76
C ILE A 187 -4.03 5.21 5.62
N PHE A 188 -4.74 5.66 4.60
CA PHE A 188 -4.18 6.46 3.53
C PHE A 188 -4.43 7.94 3.78
N ILE A 189 -3.39 8.77 3.73
CA ILE A 189 -3.48 10.23 3.94
C ILE A 189 -3.04 10.94 2.66
N GLY A 190 -3.92 11.78 2.11
CA GLY A 190 -3.75 12.47 0.83
C GLY A 190 -4.23 13.91 0.86
N ASP A 191 -3.91 14.67 -0.20
CA ASP A 191 -4.36 16.06 -0.41
C ASP A 191 -5.34 16.21 -1.58
N ASP A 192 -5.53 15.15 -2.38
CA ASP A 192 -6.26 15.18 -3.64
C ASP A 192 -7.42 14.17 -3.63
N GLU A 193 -8.50 14.50 -4.34
CA GLU A 193 -9.66 13.61 -4.51
C GLU A 193 -9.26 12.23 -5.06
N ARG A 194 -8.20 12.16 -5.88
CA ARG A 194 -7.68 10.89 -6.39
C ARG A 194 -7.11 9.99 -5.30
N ASP A 195 -6.62 10.56 -4.20
CA ASP A 195 -6.16 9.79 -3.05
C ASP A 195 -7.36 9.15 -2.33
N LEU A 196 -8.43 9.93 -2.14
CA LEU A 196 -9.69 9.45 -1.57
C LEU A 196 -10.22 8.26 -2.37
N GLN A 197 -10.35 8.42 -3.69
CA GLN A 197 -10.85 7.39 -4.59
C GLN A 197 -9.97 6.14 -4.62
N ALA A 198 -8.64 6.30 -4.61
CA ALA A 198 -7.73 5.15 -4.58
C ALA A 198 -7.87 4.38 -3.26
N GLY A 199 -7.99 5.08 -2.14
CA GLY A 199 -8.16 4.44 -0.85
C GLY A 199 -9.52 3.75 -0.68
N GLU A 200 -10.60 4.38 -1.16
CA GLU A 200 -11.93 3.76 -1.22
C GLU A 200 -11.95 2.51 -2.09
N ALA A 201 -11.33 2.57 -3.28
CA ALA A 201 -11.21 1.43 -4.17
C ALA A 201 -10.39 0.27 -3.55
N ALA A 202 -9.42 0.60 -2.68
CA ALA A 202 -8.63 -0.37 -1.92
C ALA A 202 -9.33 -0.87 -0.64
N GLY A 203 -10.44 -0.25 -0.23
CA GLY A 203 -11.11 -0.52 1.04
C GLY A 203 -10.33 -0.07 2.28
N CYS A 204 -9.32 0.80 2.12
CA CYS A 204 -8.57 1.35 3.25
C CYS A 204 -9.27 2.59 3.82
N ARG A 205 -9.02 2.89 5.10
CA ARG A 205 -9.48 4.15 5.68
C ARG A 205 -8.72 5.31 5.06
N THR A 206 -9.40 6.26 4.43
CA THR A 206 -8.75 7.42 3.83
C THR A 206 -9.00 8.70 4.63
N ILE A 207 -7.98 9.53 4.78
CA ILE A 207 -8.04 10.85 5.38
C ILE A 207 -7.58 11.86 4.32
N LEU A 208 -8.51 12.67 3.84
CA LEU A 208 -8.22 13.80 2.95
C LEU A 208 -7.90 15.03 3.81
N LEU A 209 -6.75 15.64 3.62
CA LEU A 209 -6.36 16.85 4.35
C LEU A 209 -7.26 18.02 3.95
N ALA A 210 -7.90 18.64 4.95
CA ALA A 210 -8.67 19.86 4.72
C ALA A 210 -7.73 21.06 4.45
N PRO A 211 -8.22 22.13 3.78
CA PRO A 211 -7.43 23.34 3.59
C PRO A 211 -6.90 23.90 4.92
N GLY A 212 -5.58 24.04 5.01
CA GLY A 212 -4.89 24.52 6.22
C GLY A 212 -4.64 23.47 7.31
N GLN A 213 -5.17 22.25 7.15
CA GLN A 213 -4.85 21.13 8.02
C GLN A 213 -3.48 20.55 7.67
N THR A 214 -2.65 20.29 8.67
CA THR A 214 -1.32 19.71 8.47
C THR A 214 -1.32 18.20 8.70
N LEU A 215 -0.33 17.50 8.14
CA LEU A 215 -0.09 16.09 8.46
C LEU A 215 0.12 15.89 9.98
N LEU A 216 0.71 16.88 10.67
CA LEU A 216 0.95 16.85 12.10
C LEU A 216 -0.36 16.84 12.91
N ASP A 217 -1.38 17.57 12.47
CA ASP A 217 -2.69 17.58 13.13
C ASP A 217 -3.33 16.18 13.07
N VAL A 218 -3.26 15.54 11.91
CA VAL A 218 -3.74 14.16 11.71
C VAL A 218 -2.93 13.18 12.54
N ALA A 219 -1.58 13.25 12.49
CA ALA A 219 -0.71 12.36 13.26
C ALA A 219 -0.98 12.42 14.76
N LYS A 220 -1.16 13.63 15.32
CA LYS A 220 -1.55 13.81 16.74
C LYS A 220 -2.88 13.15 17.05
N SER A 221 -3.86 13.18 16.15
CA SER A 221 -5.15 12.53 16.36
C SER A 221 -5.05 11.00 16.36
N LEU A 222 -4.18 10.44 15.51
CA LEU A 222 -4.01 8.99 15.37
C LEU A 222 -3.25 8.38 16.55
N VAL A 223 -2.19 9.04 17.04
CA VAL A 223 -1.39 8.52 18.17
C VAL A 223 -2.09 8.67 19.53
N ARG A 224 -3.08 9.57 19.64
CA ARG A 224 -3.88 9.75 20.86
C ARG A 224 -5.05 8.76 20.99
N ALA A 225 -5.42 8.08 19.92
CA ALA A 225 -6.54 7.13 19.86
C ALA A 225 -6.11 5.71 20.24
#